data_AF-A0A2V7W1I0-F1
#
_entry.id   AF-A0A2V7W1I0-F1
#
_cell.length_a   1.000
_cell.length_b   1.000
_cell.length_c   1.000
_cell.angle_alpha   90.00
_cell.angle_beta   90.00
_cell.angle_gamma   90.00
#
_symmetry.space_group_name_H-M   'P 1'
#
loop_
_entity.id
_entity.type
_entity.pdbx_description
1 polymer ?
#
loop_
_entity_poly.entity_id
_entity_poly.type
_entity_poly.pdbx_seq_one_letter_code
_entity_poly.pdbx_strand_id
1 'polypeptide(L)'
;MKKLALALLFASTLVAQPLHAQTIVKQVNDRRSNGSFSSLSITMELPNIKSTDVAASRVLVSNAVDDAGGNLLNTEGGEPQLQPNSRGMYSDNPGPLTVDVDLKNPSRKSTSLKSVSGQIELFMPSKDSNSVAEIPKFTSFSGKTLSHKAFKANNVEISLVSEAQLEAERKKLTEAKTKELKESGYDDETLKSVLSSYTDYLLKFDEGDVVLRVKDEGKHIQDIAYIDAKGEVKRASINDKDGYTVLSTWGEKPEADWKLRVNMKTAKNIVRVPFSLTNVPLP
;
A
#
# COMPACT_ATOMS: atom_id res chain seq x y z
N MET A 1 -29.22 25.84 56.12
CA MET A 1 -28.36 26.25 55.00
C MET A 1 -27.33 25.16 54.73
N LYS A 2 -27.60 24.24 53.79
CA LYS A 2 -26.69 23.14 53.43
C LYS A 2 -25.81 23.60 52.27
N LYS A 3 -24.49 23.63 52.48
CA LYS A 3 -23.50 24.01 51.45
C LYS A 3 -23.32 22.84 50.48
N LEU A 4 -23.59 23.09 49.19
CA LEU A 4 -23.35 22.17 48.08
C LEU A 4 -21.85 22.28 47.72
N ALA A 5 -21.10 21.20 47.86
CA ALA A 5 -19.72 21.12 47.38
C ALA A 5 -19.73 20.63 45.92
N LEU A 6 -19.27 21.49 45.02
CA LEU A 6 -19.11 21.20 43.60
C LEU A 6 -17.77 20.46 43.40
N ALA A 7 -17.83 19.17 43.08
CA ALA A 7 -16.66 18.38 42.72
C ALA A 7 -16.30 18.63 41.25
N LEU A 8 -15.16 19.28 41.00
CA LEU A 8 -14.55 19.35 39.68
C LEU A 8 -13.94 17.97 39.34
N LEU A 9 -14.53 17.28 38.37
CA LEU A 9 -13.91 16.12 37.72
C LEU A 9 -12.85 16.62 36.74
N PHE A 10 -11.58 16.50 37.10
CA PHE A 10 -10.48 16.63 36.14
C PHE A 10 -10.45 15.39 35.25
N ALA A 11 -10.94 15.54 34.01
CA ALA A 11 -10.73 14.56 32.96
C ALA A 11 -9.23 14.53 32.62
N SER A 12 -8.54 13.47 33.02
CA SER A 12 -7.16 13.21 32.62
C SER A 12 -7.18 12.80 31.14
N THR A 13 -6.73 13.69 30.26
CA THR A 13 -6.41 13.30 28.88
C THR A 13 -5.22 12.35 28.93
N LEU A 14 -5.49 11.05 28.75
CA LEU A 14 -4.47 10.05 28.48
C LEU A 14 -3.80 10.41 27.16
N VAL A 15 -2.70 11.16 27.22
CA VAL A 15 -1.76 11.29 26.11
C VAL A 15 -1.14 9.91 25.92
N ALA A 16 -1.45 9.25 24.81
CA ALA A 16 -0.83 8.00 24.42
C ALA A 16 0.69 8.20 24.40
N GLN A 17 1.40 7.57 25.33
CA GLN A 17 2.86 7.57 25.33
C GLN A 17 3.32 6.93 24.01
N PRO A 18 4.23 7.58 23.26
CA PRO A 18 4.78 6.94 22.07
C PRO A 18 5.43 5.63 22.50
N LEU A 19 5.13 4.54 21.81
CA LEU A 19 5.88 3.31 21.96
C LEU A 19 7.34 3.64 21.58
N HIS A 20 8.21 3.82 22.58
CA HIS A 20 9.64 3.81 22.35
C HIS A 20 10.04 2.36 22.08
N ALA A 21 9.77 1.87 20.86
CA ALA A 21 10.41 0.63 20.45
C ALA A 21 11.90 0.92 20.36
N GLN A 22 12.69 0.23 21.17
CA GLN A 22 14.14 0.25 21.05
C GLN A 22 14.48 -0.32 19.66
N THR A 23 14.97 0.52 18.76
CA THR A 23 15.41 0.10 17.43
C THR A 23 16.87 -0.35 17.52
N ILE A 24 17.17 -1.50 16.92
CA ILE A 24 18.52 -2.07 16.90
C ILE A 24 19.04 -2.05 15.47
N VAL A 25 20.22 -1.50 15.24
CA VAL A 25 20.88 -1.60 13.93
C VAL A 25 21.36 -3.03 13.75
N LYS A 26 20.82 -3.73 12.76
CA LYS A 26 21.17 -5.12 12.45
C LYS A 26 22.27 -5.20 11.40
N GLN A 27 22.17 -4.35 10.38
CA GLN A 27 23.10 -4.35 9.26
C GLN A 27 23.19 -2.95 8.65
N VAL A 28 24.40 -2.59 8.23
CA VAL A 28 24.66 -1.40 7.40
C VAL A 28 25.30 -1.90 6.11
N ASN A 29 24.65 -1.60 4.99
CA ASN A 29 25.13 -1.93 3.66
C ASN A 29 25.49 -0.62 2.95
N ASP A 30 26.78 -0.42 2.73
CA ASP A 30 27.33 0.77 2.10
C ASP A 30 27.99 0.39 0.77
N ARG A 31 27.44 0.91 -0.33
CA ARG A 31 27.92 0.63 -1.69
C ARG A 31 28.56 1.87 -2.35
N ARG A 32 29.38 2.61 -1.62
CA ARG A 32 30.15 3.76 -2.15
C ARG A 32 31.10 3.43 -3.33
N SER A 33 31.46 2.17 -3.56
CA SER A 33 32.63 1.82 -4.40
C SER A 33 32.39 1.02 -5.69
N ASN A 34 31.27 0.32 -5.95
CA ASN A 34 31.20 -0.60 -7.10
C ASN A 34 29.84 -0.59 -7.85
N GLY A 35 29.75 0.14 -8.98
CA GLY A 35 28.69 -0.04 -9.99
C GLY A 35 27.57 1.02 -10.03
N SER A 36 26.70 0.91 -11.04
CA SER A 36 25.67 1.89 -11.44
C SER A 36 24.53 2.15 -10.43
N PHE A 37 24.58 1.56 -9.23
CA PHE A 37 23.54 1.66 -8.19
C PHE A 37 24.18 1.82 -6.81
N SER A 38 24.79 2.97 -6.58
CA SER A 38 25.39 3.31 -5.29
C SER A 38 24.30 3.73 -4.29
N SER A 39 24.17 3.02 -3.17
CA SER A 39 23.22 3.33 -2.10
C SER A 39 23.78 2.97 -0.72
N LEU A 40 23.29 3.67 0.31
CA LEU A 40 23.45 3.32 1.72
C LEU A 40 22.12 2.77 2.22
N SER A 41 22.11 1.57 2.77
CA SER A 41 20.92 0.94 3.35
C SER A 41 21.19 0.49 4.79
N ILE A 42 20.29 0.82 5.71
CA ILE A 42 20.36 0.43 7.12
C ILE A 42 19.19 -0.49 7.43
N THR A 43 19.47 -1.73 7.80
CA THR A 43 18.47 -2.65 8.32
C THR A 43 18.35 -2.46 9.83
N MET A 44 17.16 -2.06 10.28
CA MET A 44 16.80 -1.93 11.69
C MET A 44 15.90 -3.09 12.11
N GLU A 45 16.07 -3.57 13.34
CA GLU A 45 15.21 -4.56 13.98
C GLU A 45 14.39 -3.91 15.10
N LEU A 46 13.12 -4.31 15.20
CA LEU A 46 12.19 -3.90 16.24
C LEU A 46 11.87 -5.14 17.11
N PRO A 47 12.67 -5.41 18.17
CA PRO A 47 12.61 -6.65 18.94
C PRO A 47 11.24 -6.91 19.59
N ASN A 48 10.52 -5.84 19.93
CA ASN A 48 9.23 -5.91 20.62
C ASN A 48 8.02 -5.98 19.66
N ILE A 49 8.26 -6.07 18.35
CA ILE A 49 7.21 -6.11 17.34
C ILE A 49 7.38 -7.38 16.51
N LYS A 50 6.38 -8.26 16.58
CA LYS A 50 6.36 -9.48 15.77
C LYS A 50 6.09 -9.13 14.32
N SER A 51 6.84 -9.74 13.39
CA SER A 51 6.64 -9.48 11.97
C SER A 51 5.25 -9.90 11.48
N THR A 52 4.62 -10.90 12.09
CA THR A 52 3.25 -11.36 11.73
C THR A 52 2.16 -10.34 12.00
N ASP A 53 2.40 -9.40 12.92
CA ASP A 53 1.40 -8.39 13.29
C ASP A 53 1.42 -7.19 12.33
N VAL A 54 2.43 -7.11 11.45
CA VAL A 54 2.69 -6.00 10.54
C VAL A 54 2.56 -6.48 9.11
N ALA A 55 1.52 -6.03 8.42
CA ALA A 55 1.26 -6.39 7.03
C ALA A 55 2.10 -5.57 6.03
N ALA A 56 2.41 -4.32 6.38
CA ALA A 56 3.28 -3.45 5.60
C ALA A 56 3.98 -2.43 6.49
N SER A 57 5.11 -1.91 6.05
CA SER A 57 5.86 -0.88 6.77
C SER A 57 6.54 0.11 5.83
N ARG A 58 6.81 1.32 6.33
CA ARG A 58 7.67 2.30 5.67
C ARG A 58 8.47 3.07 6.70
N VAL A 59 9.59 3.63 6.28
CA VAL A 59 10.41 4.49 7.13
C VAL A 59 10.44 5.90 6.55
N LEU A 60 10.04 6.86 7.38
CA LEU A 60 10.02 8.29 7.09
C LEU A 60 11.21 8.93 7.81
N VAL A 61 12.30 9.16 7.09
CA VAL A 61 13.51 9.77 7.65
C VAL A 61 13.35 11.29 7.63
N SER A 62 13.54 11.93 8.78
CA SER A 62 13.48 13.40 8.90
C SER A 62 14.85 14.05 8.99
N ASN A 63 15.87 13.30 9.41
CA ASN A 63 17.25 13.77 9.49
C ASN A 63 18.22 12.61 9.25
N ALA A 64 19.23 12.83 8.42
CA ALA A 64 20.32 11.88 8.18
C ALA A 64 21.59 12.65 7.80
N VAL A 65 22.63 12.55 8.63
CA VAL A 65 23.88 13.31 8.49
C VAL A 65 25.08 12.41 8.75
N ASP A 66 26.08 12.44 7.87
CA ASP A 66 27.36 11.76 8.09
C ASP A 66 28.29 12.55 9.04
N ASP A 67 29.39 11.93 9.48
CA ASP A 67 30.38 12.58 10.34
C ASP A 67 31.15 13.74 9.66
N ALA A 68 31.10 13.85 8.34
CA ALA A 68 31.64 14.97 7.56
C ALA A 68 30.63 16.12 7.40
N GLY A 69 29.40 15.96 7.89
CA GLY A 69 28.32 16.96 7.81
C GLY A 69 27.48 16.89 6.53
N GLY A 70 27.66 15.86 5.71
CA GLY A 70 26.88 15.60 4.51
C GLY A 70 25.45 15.18 4.82
N ASN A 71 24.47 15.79 4.15
CA ASN A 71 23.05 15.43 4.25
C ASN A 71 22.75 14.22 3.36
N LEU A 72 22.17 13.17 3.97
CA LEU A 72 21.92 11.89 3.30
C LEU A 72 20.45 11.65 2.93
N LEU A 73 19.58 12.65 3.11
CA LEU A 73 18.16 12.51 2.78
C LEU A 73 17.93 12.42 1.26
N ASN A 74 17.09 11.46 0.86
CA ASN A 74 16.60 11.36 -0.51
C ASN A 74 15.32 12.18 -0.69
N THR A 75 15.47 13.43 -1.13
CA THR A 75 14.36 14.38 -1.34
C THR A 75 13.74 14.28 -2.74
N GLU A 76 14.37 13.53 -3.65
CA GLU A 76 13.94 13.43 -5.05
C GLU A 76 12.92 12.30 -5.28
N GLY A 77 12.87 11.30 -4.39
CA GLY A 77 12.04 10.09 -4.54
C GLY A 77 10.58 10.18 -4.07
N GLY A 78 10.12 11.36 -3.62
CA GLY A 78 8.80 11.50 -3.00
C GLY A 78 8.69 10.81 -1.62
N GLU A 79 7.49 10.80 -1.03
CA GLU A 79 7.26 10.12 0.24
C GLU A 79 7.28 8.59 0.05
N PRO A 80 8.04 7.84 0.86
CA PRO A 80 8.08 6.38 0.77
C PRO A 80 6.69 5.76 0.88
N GLN A 81 6.42 4.75 0.04
CA GLN A 81 5.19 3.96 0.10
C GLN A 81 5.30 2.86 1.16
N LEU A 82 4.17 2.45 1.73
CA LEU A 82 4.10 1.27 2.60
C LEU A 82 4.43 0.01 1.79
N GLN A 83 5.53 -0.64 2.14
CA GLN A 83 5.99 -1.85 1.48
C GLN A 83 5.44 -3.09 2.21
N PRO A 84 4.91 -4.09 1.48
CA PRO A 84 4.46 -5.33 2.09
C PRO A 84 5.57 -6.04 2.88
N ASN A 85 5.24 -6.48 4.10
CA ASN A 85 6.18 -7.22 4.93
C ASN A 85 6.26 -8.69 4.50
N SER A 86 7.17 -8.98 3.57
CA SER A 86 7.35 -10.33 3.03
C SER A 86 7.93 -11.32 4.06
N ARG A 87 8.75 -10.86 5.02
CA ARG A 87 9.37 -11.74 6.03
C ARG A 87 8.35 -12.33 7.01
N GLY A 88 7.33 -11.56 7.40
CA GLY A 88 6.25 -12.07 8.25
C GLY A 88 5.30 -13.05 7.55
N MET A 89 5.34 -13.13 6.21
CA MET A 89 4.37 -13.89 5.42
C MET A 89 4.88 -15.24 4.92
N TYR A 90 6.19 -15.41 4.75
CA TYR A 90 6.78 -16.64 4.19
C TYR A 90 7.72 -17.37 5.16
N SER A 91 7.82 -16.91 6.42
CA SER A 91 8.66 -17.56 7.43
C SER A 91 7.81 -18.38 8.40
N ASP A 92 8.12 -19.67 8.53
CA ASP A 92 7.51 -20.57 9.52
C ASP A 92 7.89 -20.19 10.97
N ASN A 93 8.98 -19.44 11.14
CA ASN A 93 9.38 -18.87 12.42
C ASN A 93 9.67 -17.36 12.26
N PRO A 94 8.61 -16.53 12.27
CA PRO A 94 8.76 -15.10 12.09
C PRO A 94 9.46 -14.51 13.32
N GLY A 95 10.72 -14.11 13.13
CA GLY A 95 11.48 -13.34 14.12
C GLY A 95 10.93 -11.92 14.32
N PRO A 96 11.67 -11.07 15.03
CA PRO A 96 11.32 -9.66 15.15
C PRO A 96 11.18 -8.97 13.78
N LEU A 97 10.34 -7.94 13.73
CA LEU A 97 10.20 -7.13 12.53
C LEU A 97 11.54 -6.45 12.19
N THR A 98 11.92 -6.52 10.92
CA THR A 98 13.02 -5.73 10.37
C THR A 98 12.50 -4.77 9.30
N VAL A 99 13.02 -3.55 9.29
CA VAL A 99 12.73 -2.53 8.28
C VAL A 99 14.03 -1.97 7.72
N ASP A 100 14.02 -1.62 6.44
CA ASP A 100 15.18 -1.04 5.76
C ASP A 100 14.99 0.47 5.56
N VAL A 101 16.10 1.19 5.64
CA VAL A 101 16.17 2.63 5.39
C VAL A 101 17.20 2.88 4.31
N ASP A 102 16.75 3.39 3.18
CA ASP A 102 17.62 3.77 2.08
C ASP A 102 17.94 5.28 2.14
N LEU A 103 19.24 5.58 2.10
CA LEU A 103 19.80 6.92 2.19
C LEU A 103 20.71 7.18 0.99
N LYS A 104 21.01 8.46 0.73
CA LYS A 104 22.11 8.84 -0.16
C LYS A 104 23.44 8.31 0.39
N ASN A 105 24.41 8.14 -0.50
CA ASN A 105 25.74 7.73 -0.07
C ASN A 105 26.39 8.80 0.82
N PRO A 106 27.06 8.39 1.88
CA PRO A 106 27.87 9.29 2.69
C PRO A 106 29.13 9.73 1.93
N SER A 107 29.79 10.77 2.43
CA SER A 107 31.10 11.17 1.93
C SER A 107 32.08 10.00 1.92
N ARG A 108 32.98 9.94 0.92
CA ARG A 108 34.04 8.91 0.86
C ARG A 108 34.99 8.97 2.06
N LYS A 109 35.08 10.13 2.72
CA LYS A 109 35.91 10.33 3.92
C LYS A 109 35.18 9.99 5.22
N SER A 110 33.87 9.77 5.14
CA SER A 110 33.07 9.47 6.32
C SER A 110 33.29 8.06 6.80
N THR A 111 33.42 7.93 8.11
CA THR A 111 33.63 6.66 8.84
C THR A 111 32.38 6.23 9.60
N SER A 112 31.44 7.15 9.79
CA SER A 112 30.21 6.92 10.52
C SER A 112 29.08 7.85 10.06
N LEU A 113 27.85 7.44 10.38
CA LEU A 113 26.67 8.30 10.36
C LEU A 113 26.56 8.99 11.70
N LYS A 114 26.67 10.32 11.69
CA LYS A 114 26.56 11.14 12.89
C LYS A 114 25.17 11.04 13.51
N SER A 115 24.13 11.16 12.70
CA SER A 115 22.74 10.97 13.15
C SER A 115 21.83 10.52 12.03
N VAL A 116 20.90 9.62 12.36
CA VAL A 116 19.77 9.23 11.49
C VAL A 116 18.53 9.11 12.36
N SER A 117 17.47 9.85 12.06
CA SER A 117 16.25 9.85 12.87
C SER A 117 15.01 10.03 12.02
N GLY A 118 13.87 9.56 12.53
CA GLY A 118 12.60 9.63 11.84
C GLY A 118 11.49 8.85 12.51
N GLN A 119 10.54 8.41 11.71
CA GLN A 119 9.41 7.58 12.13
C GLN A 119 9.31 6.33 11.26
N ILE A 120 9.06 5.19 11.88
CA ILE A 120 8.68 3.95 11.21
C ILE A 120 7.17 3.86 11.31
N GLU A 121 6.48 3.80 10.18
CA GLU A 121 5.04 3.57 10.13
C GLU A 121 4.77 2.10 9.84
N LEU A 122 3.96 1.48 10.71
CA LEU A 122 3.61 0.08 10.67
C LEU A 122 2.12 -0.07 10.43
N PHE A 123 1.76 -0.74 9.34
CA PHE A 123 0.39 -1.09 9.03
C PHE A 123 0.03 -2.42 9.71
N MET A 124 -0.85 -2.36 10.70
CA MET A 124 -1.25 -3.47 11.56
C MET A 124 -2.78 -3.67 11.51
N PRO A 125 -3.33 -4.37 10.50
CA PRO A 125 -4.78 -4.48 10.30
C PRO A 125 -5.56 -4.93 11.54
N SER A 126 -4.99 -5.83 12.35
CA SER A 126 -5.63 -6.34 13.58
C SER A 126 -5.94 -5.26 14.63
N LYS A 127 -5.33 -4.07 14.55
CA LYS A 127 -5.58 -2.95 15.47
C LYS A 127 -6.91 -2.24 15.22
N ASP A 128 -7.55 -2.45 14.07
CA ASP A 128 -8.84 -1.85 13.75
C ASP A 128 -9.74 -2.81 12.97
N SER A 129 -10.86 -3.20 13.58
CA SER A 129 -11.85 -4.06 12.92
C SER A 129 -12.51 -3.44 11.68
N ASN A 130 -12.40 -2.12 11.48
CA ASN A 130 -12.85 -1.42 10.28
C ASN A 130 -11.77 -1.33 9.21
N SER A 131 -10.60 -1.94 9.42
CA SER A 131 -9.53 -1.97 8.42
C SER A 131 -9.60 -3.16 7.48
N VAL A 132 -10.35 -4.20 7.83
CA VAL A 132 -10.46 -5.41 7.02
C VAL A 132 -11.90 -5.59 6.58
N ALA A 133 -12.10 -5.74 5.27
CA ALA A 133 -13.35 -6.21 4.70
C ALA A 133 -13.12 -7.60 4.10
N GLU A 134 -13.92 -8.58 4.53
CA GLU A 134 -13.95 -9.90 3.90
C GLU A 134 -15.34 -10.13 3.32
N ILE A 135 -15.41 -10.26 1.99
CA ILE A 135 -16.66 -10.45 1.25
C ILE A 135 -16.71 -11.90 0.79
N PRO A 136 -17.52 -12.76 1.43
CA PRO A 136 -17.65 -14.15 1.00
C PRO A 136 -18.39 -14.25 -0.32
N LYS A 137 -18.01 -15.25 -1.15
CA LYS A 137 -18.66 -15.52 -2.44
C LYS A 137 -18.75 -14.27 -3.32
N PHE A 138 -17.67 -13.48 -3.35
CA PHE A 138 -17.68 -12.13 -3.91
C PHE A 138 -18.03 -12.12 -5.42
N THR A 139 -17.72 -13.21 -6.14
CA THR A 139 -18.03 -13.38 -7.57
C THR A 139 -19.54 -13.36 -7.85
N SER A 140 -20.39 -13.72 -6.87
CA SER A 140 -21.86 -13.63 -6.99
C SER A 140 -22.39 -12.19 -7.02
N PHE A 141 -21.54 -11.20 -6.69
CA PHE A 141 -21.86 -9.78 -6.74
C PHE A 141 -21.47 -9.13 -8.07
N SER A 142 -21.21 -9.91 -9.12
CA SER A 142 -20.88 -9.38 -10.44
C SER A 142 -21.91 -8.36 -10.91
N GLY A 143 -21.43 -7.19 -11.33
CA GLY A 143 -22.24 -6.04 -11.73
C GLY A 143 -22.78 -5.19 -10.58
N LYS A 144 -22.43 -5.46 -9.33
CA LYS A 144 -22.98 -4.80 -8.13
C LYS A 144 -21.89 -4.13 -7.29
N THR A 145 -22.30 -3.10 -6.53
CA THR A 145 -21.48 -2.52 -5.47
C THR A 145 -21.41 -3.46 -4.27
N LEU A 146 -20.20 -3.71 -3.78
CA LEU A 146 -19.93 -4.50 -2.59
C LEU A 146 -20.29 -3.69 -1.33
N SER A 147 -20.96 -4.33 -0.38
CA SER A 147 -21.33 -3.68 0.89
C SER A 147 -20.58 -4.32 2.05
N HIS A 148 -19.87 -3.50 2.82
CA HIS A 148 -19.22 -3.92 4.06
C HIS A 148 -19.12 -2.74 5.03
N LYS A 149 -19.21 -3.00 6.34
CA LYS A 149 -19.12 -1.94 7.37
C LYS A 149 -17.81 -1.14 7.28
N ALA A 150 -16.73 -1.82 6.94
CA ALA A 150 -15.40 -1.21 6.80
C ALA A 150 -15.33 -0.25 5.62
N PHE A 151 -16.00 -0.54 4.51
CA PHE A 151 -16.08 0.36 3.36
C PHE A 151 -16.78 1.67 3.72
N LYS A 152 -17.94 1.57 4.38
CA LYS A 152 -18.67 2.75 4.87
C LYS A 152 -17.85 3.55 5.89
N ALA A 153 -17.14 2.89 6.80
CA ALA A 153 -16.33 3.57 7.82
C ALA A 153 -15.14 4.35 7.24
N ASN A 154 -14.65 3.95 6.05
CA ASN A 154 -13.51 4.59 5.38
C ASN A 154 -13.91 5.36 4.11
N ASN A 155 -15.21 5.56 3.86
CA ASN A 155 -15.74 6.19 2.63
C ASN A 155 -15.20 5.57 1.33
N VAL A 156 -15.01 4.25 1.34
CA VAL A 156 -14.57 3.47 0.18
C VAL A 156 -15.80 2.86 -0.51
N GLU A 157 -15.86 2.93 -1.82
CA GLU A 157 -16.85 2.21 -2.64
C GLU A 157 -16.12 1.28 -3.61
N ILE A 158 -16.49 0.00 -3.62
CA ILE A 158 -15.96 -0.98 -4.57
C ILE A 158 -17.12 -1.65 -5.26
N SER A 159 -17.13 -1.65 -6.59
CA SER A 159 -18.10 -2.38 -7.40
C SER A 159 -17.40 -3.43 -8.24
N LEU A 160 -17.95 -4.64 -8.25
CA LEU A 160 -17.50 -5.69 -9.14
C LEU A 160 -18.12 -5.48 -10.51
N VAL A 161 -17.29 -5.38 -11.55
CA VAL A 161 -17.75 -5.09 -12.91
C VAL A 161 -18.07 -6.40 -13.61
N SER A 162 -19.25 -6.48 -14.21
CA SER A 162 -19.63 -7.64 -15.02
C SER A 162 -19.13 -7.52 -16.46
N GLU A 163 -18.99 -8.65 -17.13
CA GLU A 163 -18.65 -8.70 -18.56
C GLU A 163 -19.64 -7.88 -19.40
N ALA A 164 -20.94 -8.01 -19.14
CA ALA A 164 -21.97 -7.22 -19.81
C ALA A 164 -21.81 -5.70 -19.61
N GLN A 165 -21.33 -5.25 -18.43
CA GLN A 165 -21.03 -3.84 -18.19
C GLN A 165 -19.80 -3.38 -18.98
N LEU A 166 -18.78 -4.22 -19.10
CA LEU A 166 -17.59 -3.94 -19.89
C LEU A 166 -17.91 -3.87 -21.39
N GLU A 167 -18.74 -4.78 -21.91
CA GLU A 167 -19.21 -4.75 -23.29
C GLU A 167 -20.02 -3.49 -23.59
N ALA A 168 -20.93 -3.11 -22.68
CA ALA A 168 -21.73 -1.90 -22.83
C ALA A 168 -20.84 -0.63 -22.83
N GLU A 169 -19.85 -0.56 -21.93
CA GLU A 169 -18.92 0.58 -21.89
C GLU A 169 -18.01 0.60 -23.12
N ARG A 170 -17.50 -0.56 -23.56
CA ARG A 170 -16.70 -0.70 -24.80
C ARG A 170 -17.49 -0.18 -26.00
N LYS A 171 -18.75 -0.58 -26.14
CA LYS A 171 -19.62 -0.11 -27.24
C LYS A 171 -19.80 1.41 -27.18
N LYS A 172 -20.12 1.96 -26.01
CA LYS A 172 -20.29 3.40 -25.80
C LYS A 172 -19.03 4.20 -26.16
N LEU A 173 -17.85 3.73 -25.72
CA LEU A 173 -16.58 4.37 -26.01
C LEU A 173 -16.20 4.27 -27.49
N THR A 174 -16.49 3.13 -28.12
CA THR A 174 -16.29 2.94 -29.57
C THR A 174 -17.17 3.88 -30.38
N GLU A 175 -18.45 4.02 -30.03
CA GLU A 175 -19.37 4.96 -30.68
C GLU A 175 -18.92 6.41 -30.50
N ALA A 176 -18.50 6.80 -29.29
CA ALA A 176 -17.96 8.12 -29.01
C ALA A 176 -16.70 8.41 -29.84
N LYS A 177 -15.76 7.46 -29.90
CA LYS A 177 -14.53 7.61 -30.69
C LYS A 177 -14.81 7.67 -32.19
N THR A 178 -15.79 6.87 -32.66
CA THR A 178 -16.24 6.91 -34.06
C THR A 178 -16.77 8.29 -34.43
N LYS A 179 -17.58 8.89 -33.55
CA LYS A 179 -18.12 10.24 -33.77
C LYS A 179 -17.01 11.30 -33.80
N GLU A 180 -16.09 11.26 -32.83
CA GLU A 180 -14.93 12.17 -32.75
C GLU A 180 -14.07 12.13 -34.02
N LEU A 181 -13.76 10.92 -34.53
CA LEU A 181 -12.95 10.75 -35.74
C LEU A 181 -13.67 11.23 -36.99
N LYS A 182 -14.98 11.01 -37.12
CA LYS A 182 -15.78 11.55 -38.24
C LYS A 182 -15.81 13.09 -38.22
N GLU A 183 -16.02 13.69 -37.06
CA GLU A 183 -16.02 15.15 -36.90
C GLU A 183 -14.64 15.76 -37.19
N SER A 184 -13.57 15.00 -36.95
CA SER A 184 -12.19 15.40 -37.26
C SER A 184 -11.81 15.24 -38.74
N GLY A 185 -12.73 14.80 -39.60
CA GLY A 185 -12.54 14.75 -41.05
C GLY A 185 -11.67 13.59 -41.56
N TYR A 186 -11.51 12.52 -40.77
CA TYR A 186 -10.84 11.31 -41.23
C TYR A 186 -11.65 10.61 -42.33
N ASP A 187 -10.97 10.11 -43.36
CA ASP A 187 -11.58 9.26 -44.39
C ASP A 187 -11.95 7.87 -43.83
N ASP A 188 -12.81 7.15 -44.56
CA ASP A 188 -13.38 5.87 -44.11
C ASP A 188 -12.34 4.75 -43.91
N GLU A 189 -11.21 4.78 -44.63
CA GLU A 189 -10.16 3.76 -44.53
C GLU A 189 -9.31 4.01 -43.29
N THR A 190 -8.88 5.25 -43.09
CA THR A 190 -8.14 5.67 -41.90
C THR A 190 -9.00 5.51 -40.64
N LEU A 191 -10.29 5.82 -40.71
CA LEU A 191 -11.23 5.64 -39.60
C LEU A 191 -11.34 4.17 -39.18
N LYS A 192 -11.44 3.23 -40.13
CA LYS A 192 -11.48 1.79 -39.83
C LYS A 192 -10.19 1.31 -39.16
N SER A 193 -9.03 1.73 -39.67
CA SER A 193 -7.73 1.33 -39.12
C SER A 193 -7.52 1.83 -37.68
N VAL A 194 -7.85 3.10 -37.43
CA VAL A 194 -7.74 3.72 -36.10
C VAL A 194 -8.75 3.08 -35.13
N LEU A 195 -10.00 2.88 -35.55
CA LEU A 195 -11.00 2.24 -34.70
C LEU A 195 -10.66 0.80 -34.36
N SER A 196 -10.18 0.00 -35.33
CA SER A 196 -9.75 -1.38 -35.07
C SER A 196 -8.67 -1.41 -34.00
N SER A 197 -7.61 -0.60 -34.18
CA SER A 197 -6.52 -0.48 -33.22
C SER A 197 -7.02 -0.04 -31.85
N TYR A 198 -7.91 0.96 -31.80
CA TYR A 198 -8.51 1.42 -30.55
C TYR A 198 -9.30 0.31 -29.84
N THR A 199 -10.17 -0.40 -30.57
CA THR A 199 -11.03 -1.45 -30.01
C THR A 199 -10.26 -2.68 -29.55
N ASP A 200 -9.13 -2.99 -30.18
CA ASP A 200 -8.29 -4.15 -29.84
C ASP A 200 -7.65 -4.02 -28.44
N TYR A 201 -7.36 -2.80 -28.00
CA TYR A 201 -6.76 -2.53 -26.69
C TYR A 201 -7.77 -2.07 -25.63
N LEU A 202 -8.86 -1.42 -26.06
CA LEU A 202 -9.87 -0.85 -25.17
C LEU A 202 -10.46 -1.90 -24.22
N LEU A 203 -10.37 -1.70 -22.91
CA LEU A 203 -11.03 -2.54 -21.88
C LEU A 203 -10.80 -4.05 -22.06
N LYS A 204 -9.69 -4.47 -22.68
CA LYS A 204 -9.33 -5.88 -22.83
C LYS A 204 -8.61 -6.35 -21.56
N PHE A 205 -9.18 -7.34 -20.89
CA PHE A 205 -8.61 -7.93 -19.68
C PHE A 205 -8.32 -9.41 -19.93
N ASP A 206 -7.40 -9.97 -19.15
CA ASP A 206 -7.01 -11.36 -19.29
C ASP A 206 -8.08 -12.28 -18.68
N GLU A 207 -8.12 -13.51 -19.15
CA GLU A 207 -9.08 -14.49 -18.66
C GLU A 207 -8.81 -14.79 -17.18
N GLY A 208 -9.81 -14.58 -16.32
CA GLY A 208 -9.66 -14.75 -14.87
C GLY A 208 -9.33 -13.48 -14.11
N ASP A 209 -9.13 -12.35 -14.82
CA ASP A 209 -9.07 -11.04 -14.17
C ASP A 209 -10.39 -10.69 -13.51
N VAL A 210 -10.30 -10.14 -12.31
CA VAL A 210 -11.44 -9.53 -11.62
C VAL A 210 -11.33 -8.02 -11.79
N VAL A 211 -12.32 -7.43 -12.45
CA VAL A 211 -12.34 -5.99 -12.75
C VAL A 211 -13.22 -5.26 -11.74
N LEU A 212 -12.66 -4.24 -11.10
CA LEU A 212 -13.30 -3.44 -10.07
C LEU A 212 -13.41 -1.98 -10.51
N ARG A 213 -14.51 -1.32 -10.12
CA ARG A 213 -14.55 0.14 -9.99
C ARG A 213 -14.30 0.49 -8.54
N VAL A 214 -13.29 1.29 -8.27
CA VAL A 214 -12.90 1.69 -6.92
C VAL A 214 -13.01 3.20 -6.78
N LYS A 215 -13.73 3.65 -5.75
CA LYS A 215 -13.70 5.05 -5.30
C LYS A 215 -13.09 5.07 -3.90
N ASP A 216 -11.91 5.65 -3.81
CA ASP A 216 -11.15 5.77 -2.58
C ASP A 216 -10.33 7.07 -2.60
N GLU A 217 -11.02 8.19 -2.43
CA GLU A 217 -10.40 9.53 -2.45
C GLU A 217 -9.35 9.69 -1.34
N GLY A 218 -9.57 9.03 -0.20
CA GLY A 218 -8.65 9.03 0.94
C GLY A 218 -7.46 8.09 0.79
N LYS A 219 -7.37 7.32 -0.31
CA LYS A 219 -6.34 6.31 -0.56
C LYS A 219 -6.17 5.36 0.64
N HIS A 220 -7.28 4.94 1.22
CA HIS A 220 -7.34 4.05 2.36
C HIS A 220 -6.93 2.63 1.99
N ILE A 221 -7.28 2.11 0.82
CA ILE A 221 -6.95 0.74 0.40
C ILE A 221 -5.41 0.59 0.36
N GLN A 222 -4.92 -0.41 1.10
CA GLN A 222 -3.51 -0.79 1.12
C GLN A 222 -3.27 -2.04 0.26
N ASP A 223 -4.21 -2.99 0.28
CA ASP A 223 -4.06 -4.28 -0.38
C ASP A 223 -5.43 -4.89 -0.67
N ILE A 224 -5.51 -5.63 -1.78
CA ILE A 224 -6.67 -6.43 -2.18
C ILE A 224 -6.17 -7.83 -2.52
N ALA A 225 -6.70 -8.84 -1.85
CA ALA A 225 -6.32 -10.23 -2.03
C ALA A 225 -7.57 -11.12 -2.02
N TYR A 226 -7.40 -12.36 -2.46
CA TYR A 226 -8.42 -13.38 -2.29
C TYR A 226 -8.12 -14.26 -1.07
N ILE A 227 -9.17 -14.89 -0.55
CA ILE A 227 -9.06 -16.01 0.39
C ILE A 227 -9.75 -17.19 -0.26
N ASP A 228 -9.02 -18.28 -0.48
CA ASP A 228 -9.58 -19.48 -1.09
C ASP A 228 -10.48 -20.27 -0.11
N ALA A 229 -11.06 -21.36 -0.59
CA ALA A 229 -11.90 -22.25 0.21
C ALA A 229 -11.19 -22.84 1.45
N LYS A 230 -9.86 -22.96 1.40
CA LYS A 230 -9.02 -23.48 2.50
C LYS A 230 -8.66 -22.40 3.52
N GLY A 231 -8.99 -21.14 3.24
CA GLY A 231 -8.63 -20.01 4.08
C GLY A 231 -7.25 -19.42 3.77
N GLU A 232 -6.60 -19.86 2.69
CA GLU A 232 -5.30 -19.34 2.28
C GLU A 232 -5.45 -18.01 1.54
N VAL A 233 -4.57 -17.06 1.86
CA VAL A 233 -4.54 -15.76 1.18
C VAL A 233 -3.83 -15.92 -0.16
N LYS A 234 -4.56 -15.66 -1.26
CA LYS A 234 -4.01 -15.60 -2.62
C LYS A 234 -3.89 -14.14 -3.04
N ARG A 235 -2.66 -13.65 -3.21
CA ARG A 235 -2.43 -12.28 -3.67
C ARG A 235 -2.78 -12.14 -5.15
N ALA A 236 -3.40 -11.01 -5.48
CA ALA A 236 -3.57 -10.57 -6.85
C ALA A 236 -2.49 -9.53 -7.19
N SER A 237 -2.07 -9.50 -8.45
CA SER A 237 -1.46 -8.30 -9.01
C SER A 237 -2.56 -7.27 -9.20
N ILE A 238 -2.35 -6.05 -8.69
CA ILE A 238 -3.30 -4.95 -8.78
C ILE A 238 -2.75 -3.96 -9.79
N ASN A 239 -3.49 -3.71 -10.86
CA ASN A 239 -3.14 -2.73 -11.88
C ASN A 239 -4.34 -1.84 -12.19
N ASP A 240 -4.11 -0.54 -12.36
CA ASP A 240 -5.16 0.35 -12.85
C ASP A 240 -5.08 0.44 -14.37
N LYS A 241 -6.21 0.18 -15.04
CA LYS A 241 -6.34 0.22 -16.50
C LYS A 241 -7.67 0.85 -16.87
N ASP A 242 -7.62 1.88 -17.72
CA ASP A 242 -8.81 2.55 -18.28
C ASP A 242 -9.84 3.01 -17.21
N GLY A 243 -9.36 3.40 -16.03
CA GLY A 243 -10.22 3.82 -14.91
C GLY A 243 -10.81 2.67 -14.08
N TYR A 244 -10.35 1.44 -14.29
CA TYR A 244 -10.69 0.25 -13.52
C TYR A 244 -9.49 -0.27 -12.76
N THR A 245 -9.73 -0.84 -11.59
CA THR A 245 -8.73 -1.61 -10.85
C THR A 245 -8.88 -3.08 -11.22
N VAL A 246 -7.84 -3.65 -11.81
CA VAL A 246 -7.79 -5.03 -12.30
C VAL A 246 -6.99 -5.86 -11.33
N LEU A 247 -7.59 -6.96 -10.89
CA LEU A 247 -6.96 -7.95 -10.05
C LEU A 247 -6.62 -9.17 -10.90
N SER A 248 -5.33 -9.35 -11.19
CA SER A 248 -4.83 -10.46 -11.99
C SER A 248 -4.20 -11.52 -11.10
N THR A 249 -4.49 -12.80 -11.36
CA THR A 249 -3.92 -13.93 -10.61
C THR A 249 -2.85 -14.62 -11.44
N TRP A 250 -1.72 -14.95 -10.80
CA TRP A 250 -0.70 -15.82 -11.38
C TRP A 250 -0.99 -17.25 -10.93
N GLY A 251 -1.98 -17.90 -11.55
CA GLY A 251 -2.37 -19.29 -11.22
C GLY A 251 -3.86 -19.52 -11.21
N GLU A 252 -4.39 -20.01 -10.08
CA GLU A 252 -5.80 -20.36 -9.92
C GLU A 252 -6.68 -19.10 -9.95
N LYS A 253 -7.70 -19.15 -10.81
CA LYS A 253 -8.73 -18.11 -10.91
C LYS A 253 -9.63 -18.16 -9.68
N PRO A 254 -10.19 -17.03 -9.24
CA PRO A 254 -11.06 -17.02 -8.08
C PRO A 254 -12.35 -17.82 -8.33
N GLU A 255 -12.63 -18.75 -7.42
CA GLU A 255 -13.81 -19.62 -7.50
C GLU A 255 -15.03 -19.02 -6.75
N ALA A 256 -16.17 -19.69 -6.86
CA ALA A 256 -17.45 -19.20 -6.35
C ALA A 256 -17.53 -19.10 -4.82
N ASP A 257 -16.74 -19.88 -4.08
CA ASP A 257 -16.71 -19.92 -2.62
C ASP A 257 -15.56 -19.09 -2.01
N TRP A 258 -14.69 -18.52 -2.86
CA TRP A 258 -13.61 -17.64 -2.43
C TRP A 258 -14.16 -16.33 -1.85
N LYS A 259 -13.34 -15.69 -1.01
CA LYS A 259 -13.62 -14.36 -0.45
C LYS A 259 -12.72 -13.32 -1.08
N LEU A 260 -13.23 -12.10 -1.22
CA LEU A 260 -12.39 -10.92 -1.45
C LEU A 260 -12.01 -10.32 -0.10
N ARG A 261 -10.71 -10.16 0.16
CA ARG A 261 -10.18 -9.42 1.32
C ARG A 261 -9.66 -8.08 0.86
N VAL A 262 -10.13 -7.00 1.48
CA VAL A 262 -9.63 -5.64 1.28
C VAL A 262 -9.08 -5.13 2.60
N ASN A 263 -7.80 -4.77 2.60
CA ASN A 263 -7.12 -4.19 3.75
C ASN A 263 -7.01 -2.67 3.55
N MET A 264 -7.44 -1.89 4.54
CA MET A 264 -7.53 -0.44 4.49
C MET A 264 -6.78 0.22 5.65
N LYS A 265 -6.08 1.31 5.38
CA LYS A 265 -5.40 2.17 6.35
C LYS A 265 -6.42 3.03 7.08
N THR A 266 -6.31 3.03 8.40
CA THR A 266 -7.05 3.87 9.31
C THR A 266 -6.07 4.52 10.29
N ALA A 267 -6.46 5.61 10.93
CA ALA A 267 -5.62 6.22 11.95
C ALA A 267 -5.28 5.28 13.12
N LYS A 268 -6.09 4.24 13.36
CA LYS A 268 -5.91 3.29 14.47
C LYS A 268 -4.96 2.14 14.13
N ASN A 269 -4.78 1.83 12.85
CA ASN A 269 -3.94 0.71 12.41
C ASN A 269 -2.60 1.11 11.81
N ILE A 270 -2.33 2.41 11.71
CA ILE A 270 -1.00 2.95 11.43
C ILE A 270 -0.32 3.27 12.76
N VAL A 271 0.56 2.37 13.19
CA VAL A 271 1.37 2.56 14.39
C VAL A 271 2.66 3.29 14.01
N ARG A 272 2.91 4.42 14.68
CA ARG A 272 4.12 5.23 14.47
C ARG A 272 5.14 4.96 15.56
N VAL A 273 6.33 4.54 15.16
CA VAL A 273 7.44 4.24 16.04
C VAL A 273 8.57 5.22 15.75
N PRO A 274 8.85 6.20 16.64
CA PRO A 274 9.97 7.09 16.45
C PRO A 274 11.30 6.34 16.63
N PHE A 275 12.32 6.72 15.87
CA PHE A 275 13.66 6.16 16.01
C PHE A 275 14.73 7.26 15.90
N SER A 276 15.87 7.02 16.55
CA SER A 276 17.04 7.88 16.49
C SER A 276 18.30 7.03 16.67
N LEU A 277 19.18 7.08 15.70
CA LEU A 277 20.46 6.40 15.65
C LEU A 277 21.57 7.44 15.66
N THR A 278 22.60 7.21 16.46
CA THR A 278 23.77 8.10 16.55
C THR A 278 25.06 7.30 16.42
N ASN A 279 26.06 7.90 15.78
CA ASN A 279 27.40 7.32 15.60
C ASN A 279 27.36 5.89 15.03
N VAL A 280 26.55 5.65 14.00
CA VAL A 280 26.45 4.33 13.35
C VAL A 280 27.70 4.13 12.49
N PRO A 281 28.53 3.12 12.74
CA PRO A 281 29.75 2.90 11.95
C PRO A 281 29.40 2.51 10.51
N LEU A 282 30.17 3.05 9.56
CA LEU A 282 30.16 2.61 8.17
C LEU A 282 31.19 1.49 7.99
N PRO A 283 30.88 0.46 7.18
CA PRO A 283 31.81 -0.62 6.90
C PRO A 283 32.98 -0.20 5.99
#